data_AF-A0A1W4X7F9-F1
#
_entry.id   AF-A0A1W4X7F9-F1
#
_cell.length_a   1.000
_cell.length_b   1.000
_cell.length_c   1.000
_cell.angle_alpha   90.00
_cell.angle_beta   90.00
_cell.angle_gamma   90.00
#
_symmetry.space_group_name_H-M   'P 1'
#
loop_
_entity.id
_entity.type
_entity.pdbx_description
1 polymer ?
#
loop_
_entity_poly.entity_id
_entity_poly.type
_entity_poly.pdbx_seq_one_letter_code
_entity_poly.pdbx_strand_id
1 'polypeptide(L)'
;MMENLISEPQWILDRKGSGPLFWRRTSISRKNQRVKFRHDVEVLEFCRSEHEMETFLQQQQPEEQEESNTISMGMTAIVCLMVTVLLPWYLIGVE
;
A
#
# COMPACT_ATOMS: atom_id res chain seq x y z
N MET A 1 30.08 28.57 37.11
CA MET A 1 29.61 27.61 36.10
C MET A 1 28.31 27.02 36.60
N MET A 2 27.15 27.48 36.11
CA MET A 2 25.89 26.78 36.37
C MET A 2 25.83 25.63 35.38
N GLU A 3 26.02 24.42 35.89
CA GLU A 3 25.68 23.21 35.16
C GLU A 3 24.24 23.37 34.67
N ASN A 4 24.04 23.30 33.35
CA ASN A 4 22.73 23.01 32.82
C ASN A 4 22.37 21.62 33.34
N LEU A 5 21.77 21.54 34.54
CA LEU A 5 21.04 20.36 34.97
C LEU A 5 19.92 20.18 33.95
N ILE A 6 20.22 19.43 32.89
CA ILE A 6 19.23 18.87 31.99
C ILE A 6 18.50 17.86 32.87
N SER A 7 17.54 18.36 33.64
CA SER A 7 16.64 17.54 34.44
C SER A 7 16.10 16.47 33.51
N GLU A 8 16.27 15.22 33.89
CA GLU A 8 15.69 14.11 33.14
C GLU A 8 14.22 14.43 32.90
N PRO A 9 13.74 14.31 31.65
CA PRO A 9 12.39 14.72 31.31
C PRO A 9 11.41 13.84 32.09
N GLN A 10 10.69 14.45 33.05
CA GLN A 10 9.66 13.77 33.83
C GLN A 10 8.48 13.41 32.92
N TRP A 11 8.33 12.11 32.65
CA TRP A 11 7.17 11.54 31.97
C TRP A 11 6.12 11.14 33.01
N ILE A 12 4.87 11.49 32.77
CA ILE A 12 3.73 11.19 33.62
C ILE A 12 2.87 10.17 32.88
N LEU A 13 2.53 9.05 33.53
CA LEU A 13 1.57 8.09 32.98
C LEU A 13 0.16 8.60 33.27
N ASP A 14 -0.64 8.79 32.22
CA ASP A 14 -1.98 9.37 32.28
C ASP A 14 -2.98 8.46 31.54
N ARG A 15 -4.29 8.63 31.84
CA ARG A 15 -5.38 7.83 31.27
C ARG A 15 -6.58 8.72 30.98
N LYS A 16 -7.09 8.66 29.75
CA LYS A 16 -8.34 9.33 29.38
C LYS A 16 -9.54 8.41 29.62
N GLY A 17 -10.22 8.58 30.76
CA GLY A 17 -11.37 7.76 31.13
C GLY A 17 -11.02 6.28 31.32
N SER A 18 -11.74 5.39 30.64
CA SER A 18 -11.43 3.94 30.61
C SER A 18 -10.47 3.53 29.48
N GLY A 19 -9.95 4.47 28.69
CA GLY A 19 -9.08 4.20 27.55
C GLY A 19 -7.66 3.74 27.89
N PRO A 20 -6.78 3.58 26.88
CA PRO A 20 -5.41 3.14 27.06
C PRO A 20 -4.56 4.18 27.80
N LEU A 21 -3.53 3.70 28.49
CA LEU A 21 -2.54 4.54 29.18
C LEU A 21 -1.64 5.23 28.16
N PHE A 22 -1.23 6.46 28.45
CA PHE A 22 -0.26 7.20 27.63
C PHE A 22 0.69 7.99 28.51
N TRP A 23 1.92 8.11 28.05
CA TRP A 23 2.93 8.95 28.69
C TRP A 23 2.79 10.37 28.19
N ARG A 24 2.70 11.34 29.10
CA ARG A 24 2.65 12.77 28.80
C ARG A 24 3.79 13.49 29.49
N ARG A 25 4.39 14.46 28.80
CA ARG A 25 5.26 15.46 29.43
C ARG A 25 4.91 16.87 28.98
N THR A 26 4.98 17.81 29.92
CA THR A 26 4.90 19.24 29.63
C THR A 26 6.33 19.76 29.52
N SER A 27 6.67 20.46 28.43
CA SER A 27 7.99 21.08 28.35
C SER A 27 8.13 22.20 29.38
N ILE A 28 9.20 22.14 30.17
CA ILE A 28 9.51 23.09 31.26
C ILE A 28 10.09 24.41 30.68
N SER A 29 10.44 24.44 29.39
CA SER A 29 11.04 25.64 28.79
C SER A 29 9.99 26.70 28.52
N ARG A 30 10.19 27.90 29.11
CA ARG A 30 9.38 29.11 28.88
C ARG A 30 9.23 29.50 27.40
N LYS A 31 10.10 28.99 26.51
CA LYS A 31 10.07 29.25 25.06
C LYS A 31 9.25 28.25 24.25
N ASN A 32 8.83 27.11 24.82
CA ASN A 32 8.12 26.07 24.08
C ASN A 32 7.13 25.35 24.99
N GLN A 33 5.94 25.91 25.21
CA GLN A 33 4.83 25.24 25.90
C GLN A 33 4.21 24.16 25.00
N ARG A 34 4.98 23.12 24.70
CA ARG A 34 4.55 21.96 23.89
C ARG A 34 4.32 20.77 24.81
N VAL A 35 3.17 20.14 24.67
CA VAL A 35 2.87 18.85 25.30
C VAL A 35 3.36 17.76 24.35
N LYS A 36 4.10 16.79 24.89
CA LYS A 36 4.51 15.59 24.14
C LYS A 36 3.81 14.38 24.72
N PHE A 37 3.28 13.55 23.84
CA PHE A 37 2.64 12.28 24.18
C PHE A 37 3.52 11.15 23.64
N ARG A 38 3.63 10.07 24.41
CA ARG A 38 4.25 8.81 24.00
C ARG A 38 3.20 7.72 24.23
N HIS A 39 2.96 6.95 23.17
CA HIS A 39 2.11 5.77 23.20
C HIS A 39 3.04 4.58 22.96
N ASP A 40 3.06 3.64 23.89
CA ASP A 40 3.80 2.40 23.71
C ASP A 40 2.91 1.48 22.86
N VAL A 41 3.36 1.14 21.66
CA VAL A 41 2.63 0.27 20.73
C VAL A 41 3.24 -1.12 20.83
N GLU A 42 2.40 -2.13 21.03
CA GLU A 42 2.80 -3.52 20.95
C GLU A 42 2.91 -3.92 19.47
N VAL A 43 4.08 -4.40 19.07
CA VAL A 43 4.31 -4.95 17.73
C VAL A 43 4.18 -6.46 17.83
N LEU A 44 3.13 -7.00 17.20
CA LEU A 44 2.90 -8.44 17.11
C LEU A 44 3.34 -8.93 15.73
N GLU A 45 4.10 -10.02 15.73
CA GLU A 45 4.44 -10.72 14.48
C GLU A 45 3.28 -11.64 14.11
N PHE A 46 2.83 -11.54 12.86
CA PHE A 46 1.81 -12.43 12.32
C PHE A 46 2.48 -13.43 11.37
N CYS A 47 2.45 -14.71 11.73
CA CYS A 47 2.76 -15.79 10.81
C CYS A 47 1.49 -16.15 10.03
N ARG A 48 1.54 -16.01 8.71
CA ARG A 48 0.48 -16.52 7.83
C ARG A 48 0.35 -18.02 8.01
N SER A 49 -0.88 -18.52 7.91
CA SER A 49 -1.10 -19.97 7.83
C SER A 49 -0.53 -20.54 6.54
N GLU A 50 -0.27 -21.85 6.49
CA GLU A 50 0.24 -22.52 5.28
C GLU A 50 -0.67 -22.27 4.08
N HIS A 51 -1.99 -22.32 4.27
CA HIS A 51 -2.99 -22.04 3.22
C HIS A 51 -2.99 -20.58 2.72
N GLU A 52 -2.81 -19.61 3.62
CA GLU A 52 -2.69 -18.19 3.25
C GLU A 52 -1.40 -17.93 2.46
N MET A 53 -0.34 -18.65 2.80
CA MET A 53 0.95 -18.56 2.11
C MET A 53 0.88 -19.17 0.70
N GLU A 54 0.23 -20.33 0.54
CA GLU A 54 -0.02 -20.93 -0.77
C GLU A 54 -0.83 -20.00 -1.68
N THR A 55 -1.90 -19.39 -1.15
CA THR A 55 -2.74 -18.45 -1.91
C THR A 55 -1.95 -17.23 -2.36
N PHE A 56 -1.10 -16.69 -1.49
CA PHE A 56 -0.25 -15.54 -1.82
C PHE A 56 0.78 -15.87 -2.90
N LEU A 57 1.40 -17.05 -2.82
CA LEU A 57 2.37 -17.52 -3.82
C LEU A 57 1.71 -17.80 -5.17
N GLN A 58 0.48 -18.33 -5.17
CA GLN A 58 -0.29 -18.58 -6.39
C GLN A 58 -0.71 -17.28 -7.09
N GLN A 59 -1.06 -16.23 -6.33
CA GLN A 59 -1.38 -14.91 -6.90
C GLN A 59 -0.15 -14.16 -7.42
N GLN A 60 1.06 -14.53 -6.98
CA GLN A 60 2.32 -13.95 -7.46
C GLN A 60 2.90 -14.68 -8.66
N GLN A 61 2.30 -15.80 -9.08
CA GLN A 61 2.69 -16.42 -10.33
C GLN A 61 2.38 -15.41 -11.45
N PRO A 62 3.38 -14.98 -12.25
CA PRO A 62 3.12 -14.04 -13.34
C PRO A 62 2.18 -14.74 -14.30
N GLU A 63 0.96 -14.21 -14.38
CA GLU A 63 -0.11 -14.68 -15.24
C GLU A 63 0.42 -14.85 -16.67
N GLU A 64 0.53 -16.10 -17.15
CA GLU A 64 0.70 -16.44 -18.58
C GLU A 64 -0.45 -15.86 -19.44
N GLN A 65 -1.45 -15.25 -18.81
CA GLN A 65 -2.61 -14.61 -19.41
C GLN A 65 -2.25 -13.36 -20.25
N GLU A 66 -1.19 -12.61 -19.93
CA GLU A 66 -0.82 -11.39 -20.69
C GLU A 66 -0.40 -11.69 -22.14
N GLU A 67 0.30 -12.81 -22.38
CA GLU A 67 0.72 -13.20 -23.73
C GLU A 67 -0.48 -13.59 -24.60
N SER A 68 -1.45 -14.32 -24.04
CA SER A 68 -2.66 -14.73 -24.76
C SER A 68 -3.54 -13.55 -25.17
N ASN A 69 -3.63 -12.51 -24.33
CA ASN A 69 -4.44 -11.32 -24.59
C ASN A 69 -3.84 -10.46 -25.73
N THR A 70 -2.51 -10.37 -25.79
CA THR A 70 -1.81 -9.59 -26.81
C THR A 70 -1.96 -10.22 -28.20
N ILE A 71 -1.82 -11.55 -28.28
CA ILE A 71 -2.03 -12.30 -29.53
C ILE A 71 -3.50 -12.23 -29.97
N SER A 72 -4.44 -12.41 -29.04
CA SER A 72 -5.88 -12.34 -29.31
C SER A 72 -6.33 -10.97 -29.85
N MET A 73 -5.81 -9.89 -29.26
CA MET A 73 -6.11 -8.52 -29.70
C MET A 73 -5.55 -8.24 -31.10
N GLY A 74 -4.32 -8.69 -31.40
CA GLY A 74 -3.73 -8.57 -32.73
C GLY A 74 -4.53 -9.32 -33.80
N MET A 75 -4.93 -10.56 -33.52
CA MET A 75 -5.76 -11.37 -34.43
C MET A 75 -7.11 -10.70 -34.71
N THR A 76 -7.75 -10.13 -33.68
CA THR A 76 -9.02 -9.42 -33.83
C THR A 76 -8.88 -8.19 -34.73
N ALA A 77 -7.81 -7.40 -34.56
CA ALA A 77 -7.54 -6.24 -35.40
C ALA A 77 -7.34 -6.61 -36.87
N ILE A 78 -6.61 -7.71 -37.14
CA ILE A 78 -6.41 -8.22 -38.50
C ILE A 78 -7.75 -8.61 -39.13
N VAL A 79 -8.61 -9.34 -38.41
CA VAL A 79 -9.95 -9.72 -38.89
C VAL A 79 -10.79 -8.49 -39.21
N CYS A 80 -10.78 -7.46 -38.36
CA CYS A 80 -11.48 -6.22 -38.63
C CYS A 80 -11.00 -5.56 -39.93
N LEU A 81 -9.68 -5.43 -40.14
CA LEU A 81 -9.12 -4.86 -41.37
C LEU A 81 -9.51 -5.66 -42.63
N MET A 82 -9.49 -6.99 -42.54
CA MET A 82 -9.93 -7.86 -43.65
C MET A 82 -11.39 -7.60 -44.01
N VAL A 83 -12.28 -7.49 -43.02
CA VAL A 83 -13.72 -7.28 -43.24
C VAL A 83 -14.05 -5.86 -43.69
N THR A 84 -13.36 -4.84 -43.17
CA THR A 84 -13.73 -3.44 -43.45
C THR A 84 -13.04 -2.86 -44.68
N VAL A 85 -11.86 -3.36 -45.04
CA VAL A 85 -11.06 -2.80 -46.15
C VAL A 85 -11.03 -3.77 -47.32
N LEU A 86 -10.60 -5.01 -47.09
CA LEU A 86 -10.32 -5.94 -48.18
C LEU A 86 -11.59 -6.56 -48.77
N LEU A 87 -12.59 -6.87 -47.93
CA LEU A 87 -13.85 -7.45 -48.39
C LEU A 87 -14.66 -6.48 -49.27
N PRO A 88 -14.83 -5.19 -48.93
CA PRO A 88 -15.48 -4.23 -49.83
C PRO A 88 -14.70 -4.02 -51.12
N TRP A 89 -13.37 -3.95 -51.05
CA TRP A 89 -12.52 -3.81 -52.24
C TRP A 89 -12.61 -5.03 -53.17
N TYR A 90 -12.68 -6.24 -52.61
CA TYR A 90 -12.85 -7.46 -53.37
C TYR A 90 -14.24 -7.51 -54.03
N LEU A 91 -15.30 -7.14 -53.33
CA LEU A 91 -16.65 -7.12 -53.90
C LEU A 91 -16.83 -6.08 -55.01
N ILE A 92 -16.10 -4.96 -54.95
CA ILE A 92 -16.09 -3.90 -55.97
C ILE A 92 -15.14 -4.21 -57.14
N GLY A 93 -14.05 -4.94 -56.89
CA GLY A 93 -13.08 -5.33 -57.92
C GLY A 93 -13.39 -6.66 -58.61
N VAL A 94 -14.37 -7.42 -58.12
CA VAL A 94 -14.96 -8.59 -58.78
C VAL A 94 -16.13 -8.09 -59.63
N GLU A 95 -15.80 -7.34 -60.69
CA GLU A 95 -16.69 -7.02 -61.81
C GLU A 95 -15.89 -7.03 -63.12
#